data_AF-A0A800AZN3-F1
#
_entry.id   AF-A0A800AZN3-F1
#
_cell.length_a   1.000
_cell.length_b   1.000
_cell.length_c   1.000
_cell.angle_alpha   90.00
_cell.angle_beta   90.00
_cell.angle_gamma   90.00
#
_symmetry.space_group_name_H-M   'P 1'
#
loop_
_entity.id
_entity.type
_entity.pdbx_description
1 polymer ?
#
loop_
_entity_poly.entity_id
_entity_poly.type
_entity_poly.pdbx_seq_one_letter_code
_entity_poly.pdbx_strand_id
1 'polypeptide(L)' 'FEEFKKVLETKGGFIAAHWDGTVETEKEIKKITKATIRCIALDAENEEGKCVLTGKPSTKRVLFAKAY' A
#
# COMPACT_ATOMS: atom_id res chain seq x y z
N PHE A 1 8.56 4.19 2.45
CA PHE A 1 8.71 2.91 1.73
C PHE A 1 9.56 1.86 2.45
N GLU A 2 10.71 2.18 3.04
CA GLU A 2 11.57 1.17 3.70
C GLU A 2 10.88 0.43 4.86
N GLU A 3 10.17 1.16 5.72
CA GLU A 3 9.40 0.55 6.80
C GLU A 3 8.32 -0.40 6.28
N PHE A 4 7.64 -0.03 5.19
CA PHE A 4 6.64 -0.87 4.54
C PHE A 4 7.24 -2.21 4.06
N LYS A 5 8.42 -2.19 3.43
CA LYS A 5 9.13 -3.42 3.05
C LYS A 5 9.48 -4.27 4.26
N LYS A 6 10.07 -3.63 5.29
CA LYS A 6 10.49 -4.32 6.52
C LYS A 6 9.31 -5.01 7.19
N VAL A 7 8.16 -4.34 7.30
CA VAL A 7 6.93 -4.93 7.87
C VAL A 7 6.39 -6.06 7.00
N LEU A 8 6.43 -5.92 5.67
CA LEU A 8 6.02 -6.98 4.72
C LEU A 8 6.85 -8.24 4.85
N GLU A 9 8.16 -8.11 5.09
CA GLU A 9 9.06 -9.25 5.26
C GLU A 9 9.02 -9.83 6.67
N THR A 10 8.87 -9.00 7.70
CA THR A 10 8.92 -9.46 9.10
C THR A 10 7.60 -9.97 9.64
N LYS A 11 6.50 -9.24 9.44
CA LYS A 11 5.17 -9.64 9.92
C LYS A 11 4.42 -10.48 8.89
N GLY A 12 4.65 -10.24 7.60
CA GLY A 12 3.83 -10.81 6.54
C GLY A 12 2.35 -10.41 6.66
N GLY A 13 1.49 -11.04 5.86
CA GLY A 13 0.04 -10.80 5.91
C GLY A 13 -0.41 -9.50 5.23
N PHE A 14 -1.36 -8.81 5.86
CA PHE A 14 -1.98 -7.59 5.34
C PHE A 14 -1.38 -6.34 5.98
N ILE A 15 -1.05 -5.35 5.16
CA ILE A 15 -0.54 -4.03 5.59
C ILE A 15 -1.47 -2.95 5.08
N ALA A 16 -1.98 -2.12 5.98
CA ALA A 16 -2.67 -0.90 5.62
C ALA A 16 -1.64 0.19 5.29
N ALA A 17 -1.67 0.71 4.07
CA ALA A 17 -0.81 1.81 3.65
C ALA A 17 -1.55 2.77 2.71
N HIS A 18 -1.14 4.03 2.71
CA HIS A 18 -1.67 5.03 1.79
C HIS A 18 -1.23 4.75 0.36
N TRP A 19 -2.18 4.87 -0.56
CA TRP A 19 -1.98 4.69 -1.99
C TRP A 19 -2.61 5.86 -2.74
N ASP A 20 -1.92 6.36 -3.76
CA ASP A 20 -2.35 7.53 -4.54
C ASP A 20 -3.42 7.22 -5.59
N GLY A 21 -3.89 5.98 -5.69
CA GLY A 21 -4.95 5.59 -6.62
C GLY A 21 -4.46 5.29 -8.04
N THR A 22 -3.15 5.38 -8.31
CA THR A 22 -2.61 5.11 -9.65
C THR A 22 -2.11 3.68 -9.80
N VAL A 23 -2.35 3.13 -11.00
CA VAL A 23 -1.92 1.79 -11.40
C VAL A 23 -0.40 1.69 -11.50
N GLU A 24 0.28 2.78 -11.83
CA GLU A 24 1.74 2.84 -11.92
C GLU A 24 2.38 2.54 -10.56
N THR A 25 1.90 3.21 -9.51
CA THR A 25 2.34 2.97 -8.14
C THR A 25 2.10 1.52 -7.73
N GLU A 26 0.93 0.95 -8.05
CA GLU A 26 0.62 -0.45 -7.73
C GLU A 26 1.60 -1.42 -8.41
N LYS A 27 1.85 -1.22 -9.71
CA LYS A 27 2.81 -2.05 -10.48
C LYS A 27 4.21 -1.96 -9.92
N GLU A 28 4.64 -0.78 -9.51
CA GLU A 28 5.97 -0.57 -8.93
C GLU A 28 6.10 -1.21 -7.54
N ILE A 29 5.10 -1.03 -6.66
CA ILE A 29 5.02 -1.74 -5.37
C ILE A 29 5.09 -3.26 -5.60
N LYS A 30 4.32 -3.79 -6.55
CA LYS A 30 4.33 -5.22 -6.91
C LYS A 30 5.70 -5.66 -7.41
N LYS A 31 6.35 -4.88 -8.27
CA LYS A 31 7.68 -5.22 -8.81
C LYS A 31 8.74 -5.28 -7.71
N ILE A 32 8.68 -4.36 -6.75
CA ILE A 32 9.71 -4.23 -5.71
C ILE A 32 9.44 -5.17 -4.53
N THR A 33 8.19 -5.31 -4.10
CA THR A 33 7.81 -6.01 -2.85
C THR A 33 7.05 -7.32 -3.07
N LYS A 34 6.61 -7.59 -4.31
CA LYS A 34 5.62 -8.64 -4.65
C LYS A 34 4.27 -8.50 -3.96
N ALA A 35 4.02 -7.38 -3.28
CA ALA A 35 2.74 -7.08 -2.67
C ALA A 35 1.76 -6.48 -3.68
N THR A 36 0.49 -6.85 -3.60
CA THR A 36 -0.60 -6.25 -4.37
C THR A 36 -1.71 -5.79 -3.44
N ILE A 37 -2.55 -4.88 -3.92
CA ILE A 37 -3.74 -4.44 -3.19
C ILE A 37 -4.72 -5.62 -3.12
N ARG A 38 -5.18 -5.95 -1.92
CA ARG A 38 -6.14 -7.04 -1.68
C ARG A 38 -7.53 -6.52 -1.38
N CYS A 39 -7.62 -5.35 -0.75
CA CYS A 39 -8.89 -4.72 -0.43
C CYS A 39 -8.71 -3.20 -0.36
N ILE A 40 -9.67 -2.50 -0.95
CA ILE A 40 -9.81 -1.04 -0.84
C ILE A 40 -11.08 -0.84 -0.03
N ALA A 41 -10.93 -0.42 1.22
CA ALA A 41 -12.08 -0.11 2.05
C ALA A 41 -12.83 1.09 1.45
N LEU A 42 -14.10 0.88 1.10
CA LEU A 42 -14.98 1.91 0.54
C LEU A 42 -15.47 2.87 1.62
N ASP A 43 -15.66 2.35 2.83
CA ASP A 43 -16.14 3.07 4.03
C ASP A 43 -14.99 3.45 4.98
N ALA A 44 -13.74 3.44 4.50
CA ALA A 44 -12.64 3.89 5.33
C ALA A 44 -12.76 5.40 5.61
N GLU A 45 -12.46 5.79 6.85
CA GLU A 45 -12.28 7.19 7.19
C GLU A 45 -11.33 7.87 6.21
N ASN A 46 -11.75 9.02 5.68
CA ASN A 46 -10.91 9.82 4.82
C ASN A 46 -9.77 10.38 5.66
N GLU A 47 -8.62 9.74 5.55
CA GLU A 47 -7.41 10.13 6.24
C GLU A 47 -6.44 10.70 5.21
N GLU A 48 -6.15 11.99 5.35
CA GLU A 48 -5.14 12.65 4.54
C GLU A 48 -3.77 12.12 4.91
N GLY A 49 -3.14 11.46 3.95
CA GLY A 49 -1.81 10.92 4.09
C GLY A 49 -1.02 11.03 2.79
N LYS A 50 0.13 10.40 2.78
CA LYS A 50 1.04 10.37 1.62
C LYS A 50 1.24 8.95 1.16
N CYS A 51 1.18 8.75 -0.15
CA CYS A 51 1.44 7.45 -0.76
C CYS A 51 2.79 6.90 -0.30
N VAL A 52 2.79 5.64 0.12
CA VAL A 52 3.95 4.91 0.64
C VAL A 52 5.14 4.86 -0.31
N LEU A 53 4.89 4.98 -1.62
CA LEU A 53 5.89 4.93 -2.69
C LEU A 53 6.17 6.31 -3.29
N THR A 54 5.15 7.00 -3.80
CA THR A 54 5.32 8.24 -4.58
C THR A 54 5.30 9.52 -3.74
N GLY A 55 4.86 9.44 -2.48
CA GLY A 55 4.69 10.62 -1.62
C GLY A 55 3.54 11.54 -2.01
N LYS A 56 2.79 11.22 -3.07
CA LYS A 56 1.59 11.94 -3.51
C LYS A 56 0.50 11.94 -2.42
N PRO A 57 -0.39 12.94 -2.39
CA PRO A 57 -1.50 12.94 -1.46
C PRO A 57 -2.40 11.73 -1.68
N SER A 58 -2.85 11.13 -0.59
CA SER A 58 -3.75 9.98 -0.55
C SER A 58 -4.83 10.27 0.47
N THR A 59 -6.08 10.01 0.12
CA THR A 59 -7.24 10.28 0.99
C THR A 59 -7.66 9.09 1.83
N LYS A 60 -7.08 7.91 1.61
CA LYS A 60 -7.43 6.68 2.32
C LYS A 60 -6.32 5.64 2.28
N ARG A 61 -6.35 4.72 3.24
CA ARG A 61 -5.46 3.56 3.29
C ARG A 61 -6.06 2.37 2.57
N VAL A 62 -5.21 1.60 1.89
CA VAL A 62 -5.58 0.35 1.24
C VAL A 62 -4.78 -0.81 1.83
N LEU A 63 -5.34 -2.01 1.76
CA LEU A 63 -4.68 -3.21 2.28
C LEU A 63 -3.83 -3.85 1.20
N PHE A 64 -2.52 -3.91 1.44
CA PHE A 64 -1.55 -4.64 0.63
C PHE A 64 -1.25 -5.99 1.28
N ALA A 65 -1.08 -7.03 0.46
CA ALA A 65 -0.50 -8.29 0.93
C ALA A 65 0.41 -8.90 -0.13
N LYS A 66 1.37 -9.70 0.30
CA LYS A 66 2.21 -10.49 -0.61
C LYS A 66 1.40 -11.67 -1.14
N ALA A 67 1.27 -11.77 -2.46
CA ALA A 67 0.78 -12.99 -3.08
C ALA A 67 1.93 -14.02 -3.08
N TYR A 68 1.59 -15.28 -2.77
CA TYR A 68 2.52 -16.41 -2.73
C TYR A 68 3.34 -16.55 -4.03
#